data_AF-A0A1Y2VC69-F1
#
_entry.id   AF-A0A1Y2VC69-F1
#
_cell.length_a   1.000
_cell.length_b   1.000
_cell.length_c   1.000
_cell.angle_alpha   90.00
_cell.angle_beta   90.00
_cell.angle_gamma   90.00
#
_symmetry.space_group_name_H-M   'P 1'
#
loop_
_entity.id
_entity.type
_entity.pdbx_description
1 polymer ?
#
loop_
_entity_poly.entity_id
_entity_poly.type
_entity_poly.pdbx_seq_one_letter_code
_entity_poly.pdbx_strand_id
1 'polypeptide(L)'
;EKIVSLFDNYLRYQGEHDRWVDSGRAYFTERVRHFTSQRRKIELCLPAFPCKSSNTHKVIGKDPDRGEQLALQRLHGFVEAVEKIYEAGAKLWIISDGHVFSDCIGVDDKDVDEYGEKLNKMNRAIGLRRGNLDRVGIKSLADLFEMKRYKSKLDQNHQFNIPPIDHHVHTQVTVEAELCRRILMAGCQSWRSSLRARIDSQDATTLALYRGFSRFMLEDLELHPFTRSLSRSKQKKLSAKVAFEMIMRNQAYSNLMELLYPNHIRLSIHAHNNAGPKFGIQLFDPAVVRAVQSLSPSSNPMACRGLLHIPTPWHNSVVRVVDSNISYVTKAKAVRD
;
A
#
# COMPACT_ATOMS: atom_id res chain seq x y z
N GLU A 1 23.95 1.13 12.56
CA GLU A 1 23.82 -0.23 13.14
C GLU A 1 22.57 -0.46 13.99
N LYS A 2 22.45 0.06 15.22
CA LYS A 2 21.30 -0.28 16.11
C LYS A 2 19.91 -0.12 15.46
N ILE A 3 19.70 0.97 14.72
CA ILE A 3 18.44 1.25 13.99
C ILE A 3 18.23 0.24 12.84
N VAL A 4 19.30 -0.17 12.16
CA VAL A 4 19.24 -1.12 11.04
C VAL A 4 18.83 -2.50 11.56
N SER A 5 19.43 -2.95 12.66
CA SER A 5 19.02 -4.20 13.33
C SER A 5 17.60 -4.12 13.90
N LEU A 6 17.18 -2.97 14.41
CA LEU A 6 15.79 -2.77 14.85
C LEU A 6 14.82 -2.93 13.67
N PHE A 7 15.09 -2.32 12.52
CA PHE A 7 14.26 -2.49 11.32
C PHE A 7 14.17 -3.96 10.90
N ASP A 8 15.31 -4.64 10.84
CA ASP A 8 15.45 -6.04 10.46
C ASP A 8 14.57 -6.96 11.33
N ASN A 9 14.63 -6.77 12.65
CA ASN A 9 13.92 -7.62 13.61
C ASN A 9 12.46 -7.23 13.82
N TYR A 10 12.11 -5.95 13.62
CA TYR A 10 10.80 -5.43 13.99
C TYR A 10 9.86 -5.24 12.80
N LEU A 11 10.32 -4.72 11.66
CA LEU A 11 9.44 -4.42 10.53
C LEU A 11 9.68 -5.26 9.29
N ARG A 12 10.93 -5.66 9.02
CA ARG A 12 11.28 -6.24 7.72
C ARG A 12 10.53 -7.55 7.46
N TYR A 13 9.92 -7.64 6.28
CA TYR A 13 9.39 -8.89 5.77
C TYR A 13 10.51 -9.69 5.10
N GLN A 14 10.67 -10.95 5.49
CA GLN A 14 11.64 -11.87 4.89
C GLN A 14 10.95 -12.72 3.82
N GLY A 15 11.32 -12.49 2.56
CA GLY A 15 10.78 -13.23 1.41
C GLY A 15 11.70 -14.36 0.94
N GLU A 16 11.21 -15.18 0.00
CA GLU A 16 11.97 -16.32 -0.56
C GLU A 16 13.25 -15.91 -1.30
N HIS A 17 13.23 -14.76 -1.97
CA HIS A 17 14.37 -14.22 -2.72
C HIS A 17 14.98 -13.00 -2.00
N ASP A 18 15.04 -13.04 -0.66
CA ASP A 18 15.59 -11.95 0.14
C ASP A 18 17.10 -11.76 -0.08
N ARG A 19 17.51 -10.52 -0.33
CA ARG A 19 18.89 -10.07 -0.57
C ARG A 19 19.31 -9.03 0.46
N TRP A 20 18.70 -9.08 1.65
CA TRP A 20 19.03 -8.18 2.74
C TRP A 20 20.51 -8.31 3.13
N VAL A 21 21.00 -9.53 3.30
CA VAL A 21 22.40 -9.78 3.68
C VAL A 21 23.36 -9.38 2.57
N ASP A 22 23.03 -9.65 1.31
CA ASP A 22 23.91 -9.40 0.16
C ASP A 22 24.18 -7.91 -0.07
N SER A 23 23.13 -7.09 -0.10
CA SER A 23 23.24 -5.66 -0.46
C SER A 23 22.22 -4.77 0.24
N GLY A 24 21.06 -5.31 0.59
CA GLY A 24 19.96 -4.55 1.17
C GLY A 24 20.30 -3.84 2.47
N ARG A 25 21.00 -4.55 3.37
CA ARG A 25 21.41 -4.03 4.66
C ARG A 25 22.39 -2.88 4.52
N ALA A 26 23.35 -2.98 3.60
CA ALA A 26 24.29 -1.90 3.30
C ALA A 26 23.56 -0.67 2.73
N TYR A 27 22.65 -0.88 1.77
CA TYR A 27 21.84 0.19 1.21
C TYR A 27 21.00 0.90 2.29
N PHE A 28 20.30 0.14 3.13
CA PHE A 28 19.49 0.68 4.23
C PHE A 28 20.36 1.44 5.23
N THR A 29 21.53 0.89 5.57
CA THR A 29 22.49 1.56 6.46
C THR A 29 22.91 2.91 5.90
N GLU A 30 23.15 3.02 4.59
CA GLU A 30 23.50 4.28 3.95
C GLU A 30 22.36 5.29 4.00
N ARG A 31 21.11 4.86 3.76
CA ARG A 31 19.93 5.72 3.92
C ARG A 31 19.76 6.22 5.36
N VAL A 32 19.98 5.37 6.36
CA VAL A 32 19.97 5.80 7.77
C VAL A 32 21.11 6.79 8.04
N ARG A 33 22.32 6.50 7.54
CA ARG A 33 23.51 7.34 7.72
C ARG A 33 23.30 8.74 7.17
N HIS A 34 22.65 8.88 6.02
CA HIS A 34 22.30 10.16 5.41
C HIS A 34 21.65 11.13 6.41
N PHE A 35 20.69 10.67 7.21
CA PHE A 35 20.03 11.50 8.22
C PHE A 35 20.86 11.64 9.51
N THR A 36 21.42 10.52 9.99
CA THR A 36 22.10 10.51 11.29
C THR A 36 23.40 11.33 11.29
N SER A 37 24.13 11.38 10.17
CA SER A 37 25.35 12.20 10.03
C SER A 37 25.06 13.70 10.14
N GLN A 38 23.82 14.10 9.80
CA GLN A 38 23.33 15.47 9.88
C GLN A 38 22.59 15.77 11.19
N ARG A 39 22.51 14.80 12.12
CA ARG A 39 21.67 14.88 13.34
C ARG A 39 20.20 15.21 13.04
N ARG A 40 19.69 14.76 11.88
CA ARG A 40 18.30 14.99 11.46
C ARG A 40 17.42 13.77 11.73
N LYS A 41 16.14 14.04 11.96
CA LYS A 41 15.10 13.01 12.07
C LYS A 41 15.15 12.11 10.83
N ILE A 42 15.09 10.80 11.06
CA ILE A 42 15.06 9.81 9.97
C ILE A 42 13.67 9.83 9.33
N GLU A 43 13.60 10.04 8.03
CA GLU A 43 12.33 10.08 7.31
C GLU A 43 12.10 8.76 6.55
N LEU A 44 10.95 8.13 6.81
CA LEU A 44 10.49 6.91 6.13
C LEU A 44 9.22 7.21 5.35
N CYS A 45 9.05 6.60 4.17
CA CYS A 45 7.83 6.70 3.38
C CYS A 45 7.26 5.31 3.06
N LEU A 46 5.94 5.17 3.20
CA LEU A 46 5.21 3.93 3.01
C LEU A 46 3.95 4.18 2.16
N PRO A 47 4.01 3.89 0.86
CA PRO A 47 2.83 3.68 0.02
C PRO A 47 1.93 2.56 0.59
N ALA A 48 0.79 2.93 1.17
CA ALA A 48 -0.11 1.98 1.84
C ALA A 48 -1.43 2.63 2.27
N PHE A 49 -2.37 1.79 2.73
CA PHE A 49 -3.68 2.18 3.25
C PHE A 49 -4.51 2.99 2.22
N PRO A 50 -4.83 2.40 1.05
CA PRO A 50 -5.62 3.07 0.03
C PRO A 50 -7.07 3.27 0.49
N CYS A 51 -7.78 2.16 0.66
CA CYS A 51 -9.15 2.00 1.14
C CYS A 51 -9.39 0.50 1.36
N LYS A 52 -10.49 0.10 1.99
CA LYS A 52 -10.89 -1.32 2.06
C LYS A 52 -11.26 -1.86 0.68
N SER A 53 -10.96 -3.14 0.44
CA SER A 53 -11.40 -3.88 -0.75
C SER A 53 -12.90 -3.72 -1.00
N SER A 54 -13.29 -3.55 -2.27
CA SER A 54 -14.69 -3.55 -2.69
C SER A 54 -15.35 -4.93 -2.57
N ASN A 55 -14.57 -6.00 -2.38
CA ASN A 55 -15.06 -7.35 -2.18
C ASN A 55 -15.33 -7.66 -0.69
N THR A 56 -16.62 -7.76 -0.33
CA THR A 56 -17.07 -8.11 1.03
C THR A 56 -16.74 -9.54 1.46
N HIS A 57 -16.22 -10.40 0.56
CA HIS A 57 -15.59 -11.67 0.92
C HIS A 57 -14.21 -11.50 1.54
N LYS A 58 -13.53 -10.37 1.32
CA LYS A 58 -12.20 -10.09 1.85
C LYS A 58 -12.24 -9.31 3.16
N VAL A 59 -13.17 -8.34 3.25
CA VAL A 59 -13.30 -7.39 4.36
C VAL A 59 -14.71 -7.38 4.93
N ILE A 60 -14.85 -6.92 6.17
CA ILE A 60 -16.15 -6.84 6.86
C ILE A 60 -16.95 -5.55 6.55
N GLY A 61 -16.29 -4.52 6.01
CA GLY A 61 -16.91 -3.23 5.70
C GLY A 61 -15.94 -2.29 5.00
N LYS A 62 -16.39 -1.06 4.73
CA LYS A 62 -15.59 -0.02 4.05
C LYS A 62 -14.64 0.72 5.00
N ASP A 63 -14.92 0.70 6.30
CA ASP A 63 -14.21 1.50 7.28
C ASP A 63 -12.93 0.84 7.79
N PRO A 64 -11.92 1.63 8.22
CA PRO A 64 -10.79 1.11 8.98
C PRO A 64 -11.27 0.38 10.23
N ASP A 65 -10.73 -0.82 10.47
CA ASP A 65 -11.12 -1.69 11.57
C ASP A 65 -9.91 -2.07 12.44
N ARG A 66 -10.03 -3.16 13.19
CA ARG A 66 -8.96 -3.67 14.06
C ARG A 66 -7.67 -3.96 13.29
N GLY A 67 -7.75 -4.32 12.01
CA GLY A 67 -6.59 -4.55 11.16
C GLY A 67 -5.73 -3.30 11.01
N GLU A 68 -6.35 -2.18 10.62
CA GLU A 68 -5.66 -0.89 10.48
C GLU A 68 -5.12 -0.41 11.83
N GLN A 69 -5.87 -0.63 12.91
CA GLN A 69 -5.44 -0.26 14.26
C GLN A 69 -4.15 -0.99 14.66
N LEU A 70 -4.10 -2.32 14.48
CA LEU A 70 -2.91 -3.13 14.80
C LEU A 70 -1.71 -2.70 13.94
N ALA A 71 -1.93 -2.45 12.65
CA ALA A 71 -0.89 -1.99 11.74
C ALA A 71 -0.31 -0.63 12.17
N LEU A 72 -1.18 0.36 12.43
CA LEU A 72 -0.75 1.69 12.91
C LEU A 72 -0.04 1.60 14.26
N GLN A 73 -0.51 0.76 15.18
CA GLN A 73 0.16 0.52 16.47
C GLN A 73 1.56 -0.05 16.26
N ARG A 74 1.75 -0.98 15.31
CA ARG A 74 3.08 -1.52 14.99
C ARG A 74 4.00 -0.44 14.45
N LEU A 75 3.54 0.38 13.50
CA LEU A 75 4.31 1.47 12.91
C LEU A 75 4.72 2.52 13.95
N HIS A 76 3.80 2.94 14.82
CA HIS A 76 4.12 3.83 15.96
C HIS A 76 5.15 3.21 16.90
N GLY A 77 5.02 1.92 17.20
CA GLY A 77 5.95 1.21 18.09
C GLY A 77 7.37 1.11 17.53
N PHE A 78 7.50 0.96 16.22
CA PHE A 78 8.80 1.01 15.56
C PHE A 78 9.45 2.39 15.71
N VAL A 79 8.72 3.47 15.40
CA VAL A 79 9.26 4.84 15.53
C VAL A 79 9.64 5.16 16.98
N GLU A 80 8.79 4.77 17.94
CA GLU A 80 9.09 4.91 19.38
C GLU A 80 10.36 4.15 19.79
N ALA A 81 10.59 2.96 19.24
CA ALA A 81 11.82 2.21 19.48
C ALA A 81 13.06 2.89 18.85
N VAL A 82 12.90 3.58 17.72
CA VAL A 82 13.98 4.39 17.13
C VAL A 82 14.33 5.59 18.01
N GLU A 83 13.33 6.30 18.56
CA GLU A 83 13.54 7.44 19.49
C GLU A 83 14.38 7.05 20.71
N LYS A 84 14.24 5.82 21.21
CA LYS A 84 15.06 5.29 22.33
C LYS A 84 16.52 5.05 21.94
N ILE A 85 16.81 4.91 20.65
CA ILE A 85 18.15 4.64 20.11
C ILE A 85 18.82 5.94 19.61
N TYR A 86 18.03 6.89 19.12
CA TYR A 86 18.49 8.08 18.42
C TYR A 86 17.63 9.29 18.76
N GLU A 87 18.24 10.30 19.37
CA GLU A 87 17.57 11.47 19.96
C GLU A 87 16.66 12.22 18.99
N ALA A 88 17.11 12.48 17.75
CA ALA A 88 16.28 13.16 16.75
C ALA A 88 15.10 12.29 16.24
N GLY A 89 15.11 11.00 16.57
CA GLY A 89 14.03 10.06 16.29
C GLY A 89 13.81 9.77 14.81
N ALA A 90 12.59 9.37 14.48
CA ALA A 90 12.15 9.11 13.13
C ALA A 90 10.74 9.65 12.89
N LYS A 91 10.41 9.87 11.61
CA LYS A 91 9.07 10.18 11.12
C LYS A 91 8.71 9.15 10.07
N LEU A 92 7.54 8.53 10.21
CA LEU A 92 6.99 7.63 9.19
C LEU A 92 5.81 8.30 8.50
N TRP A 93 5.93 8.50 7.19
CA TRP A 93 4.85 8.98 6.34
C TRP A 93 4.17 7.81 5.66
N ILE A 94 2.91 7.57 6.02
CA ILE A 94 2.00 6.77 5.20
C ILE A 94 1.54 7.67 4.06
N ILE A 95 1.74 7.21 2.82
CA ILE A 95 1.37 7.97 1.64
C ILE A 95 0.30 7.16 0.92
N SER A 96 -0.95 7.49 1.20
CA SER A 96 -2.12 6.75 0.71
C SER A 96 -2.15 6.77 -0.81
N ASP A 97 -2.20 5.58 -1.38
CA ASP A 97 -2.32 5.31 -2.79
C ASP A 97 -3.78 5.09 -3.23
N GLY A 98 -4.75 5.42 -2.37
CA GLY A 98 -6.18 5.25 -2.63
C GLY A 98 -6.61 5.96 -3.92
N HIS A 99 -6.39 7.27 -4.00
CA HIS A 99 -6.70 8.05 -5.20
C HIS A 99 -5.87 7.67 -6.44
N VAL A 100 -4.73 6.98 -6.26
CA VAL A 100 -3.96 6.48 -7.40
C VAL A 100 -4.72 5.35 -8.10
N PHE A 101 -5.45 4.53 -7.34
CA PHE A 101 -5.98 3.25 -7.81
C PHE A 101 -7.50 3.05 -7.67
N SER A 102 -8.23 3.95 -7.02
CA SER A 102 -9.65 3.76 -6.67
C SER A 102 -10.54 3.35 -7.85
N ASP A 103 -10.39 4.00 -9.00
CA ASP A 103 -11.09 3.66 -10.25
C ASP A 103 -10.64 2.31 -10.85
N CYS A 104 -9.44 1.83 -10.54
CA CYS A 104 -8.99 0.50 -10.93
C CYS A 104 -9.62 -0.58 -10.04
N ILE A 105 -9.77 -0.31 -8.74
CA ILE A 105 -10.24 -1.28 -7.73
C ILE A 105 -11.76 -1.21 -7.47
N GLY A 106 -12.48 -0.39 -8.23
CA GLY A 106 -13.94 -0.29 -8.14
C GLY A 106 -14.40 0.36 -6.85
N VAL A 107 -13.72 1.42 -6.42
CA VAL A 107 -14.06 2.22 -5.24
C VAL A 107 -14.22 3.68 -5.66
N ASP A 108 -15.30 4.32 -5.22
CA ASP A 108 -15.55 5.74 -5.50
C ASP A 108 -14.56 6.62 -4.71
N ASP A 109 -14.18 7.76 -5.28
CA ASP A 109 -13.20 8.66 -4.64
C ASP A 109 -13.67 9.17 -3.27
N LYS A 110 -14.98 9.38 -3.13
CA LYS A 110 -15.59 9.74 -1.85
C LYS A 110 -15.37 8.67 -0.77
N ASP A 111 -15.45 7.38 -1.12
CA ASP A 111 -15.21 6.29 -0.17
C ASP A 111 -13.73 6.27 0.27
N VAL A 112 -12.80 6.64 -0.61
CA VAL A 112 -11.37 6.79 -0.28
C VAL A 112 -11.16 7.94 0.71
N ASP A 113 -11.79 9.08 0.49
CA ASP A 113 -11.75 10.23 1.38
C ASP A 113 -12.28 9.88 2.78
N GLU A 114 -13.47 9.26 2.84
CA GLU A 114 -14.10 8.85 4.10
C GLU A 114 -13.24 7.84 4.87
N TYR A 115 -12.65 6.86 4.17
CA TYR A 115 -11.69 5.92 4.75
C TYR A 115 -10.46 6.66 5.30
N GLY A 116 -9.89 7.58 4.52
CA GLY A 116 -8.72 8.38 4.89
C GLY A 116 -8.96 9.26 6.11
N GLU A 117 -10.13 9.88 6.23
CA GLU A 117 -10.53 10.65 7.41
C GLU A 117 -10.61 9.79 8.68
N LYS A 118 -11.27 8.62 8.59
CA LYS A 118 -11.40 7.69 9.70
C LYS A 118 -10.03 7.12 10.12
N LEU A 119 -9.17 6.82 9.15
CA LEU A 119 -7.80 6.36 9.39
C LEU A 119 -6.96 7.43 10.09
N ASN A 120 -7.08 8.69 9.67
CA ASN A 120 -6.42 9.82 10.32
C ASN A 120 -6.88 10.01 11.77
N LYS A 121 -8.19 9.92 12.04
CA LYS A 121 -8.74 9.94 13.41
C LYS A 121 -8.16 8.81 14.26
N MET A 122 -8.09 7.59 13.71
CA MET A 122 -7.51 6.43 14.39
C MET A 122 -6.01 6.62 14.68
N ASN A 123 -5.24 7.09 13.70
CA ASN A 123 -3.81 7.37 13.85
C ASN A 123 -3.55 8.43 14.92
N ARG A 124 -4.31 9.54 14.93
CA ARG A 124 -4.23 10.58 15.96
C ARG A 124 -4.53 10.02 17.34
N ALA A 125 -5.57 9.20 17.50
CA ALA A 125 -5.91 8.59 18.78
C ALA A 125 -4.80 7.64 19.29
N ILE A 126 -4.13 6.91 18.40
CA ILE A 126 -2.95 6.09 18.75
C ILE A 126 -1.80 6.99 19.18
N GLY A 127 -1.48 8.04 18.43
CA GLY A 127 -0.42 9.00 18.76
C GLY A 127 -0.62 9.66 20.12
N LEU A 128 -1.86 10.10 20.43
CA LEU A 128 -2.22 10.68 21.74
C LEU A 128 -1.94 9.68 22.87
N ARG A 129 -2.44 8.44 22.75
CA ARG A 129 -2.24 7.40 23.78
C ARG A 129 -0.77 7.05 23.99
N ARG A 130 0.08 7.22 22.97
CA ARG A 130 1.52 6.95 23.04
C ARG A 130 2.36 8.21 23.31
N GLY A 131 1.73 9.35 23.59
CA GLY A 131 2.41 10.59 23.97
C GLY A 131 3.13 11.32 22.83
N ASN A 132 2.94 10.95 21.57
CA ASN A 132 3.54 11.66 20.43
C ASN A 132 2.66 11.56 19.19
N LEU A 133 2.10 12.71 18.77
CA LEU A 133 1.27 12.84 17.58
C LEU A 133 2.08 12.86 16.27
N ASP A 134 3.38 13.15 16.34
CA ASP A 134 4.21 13.36 15.17
C ASP A 134 4.87 12.07 14.66
N ARG A 135 4.82 10.93 15.36
CA ARG A 135 5.52 9.71 14.90
C ARG A 135 5.11 9.22 13.52
N VAL A 136 3.80 9.18 13.26
CA VAL A 136 3.23 8.68 12.01
C VAL A 136 2.33 9.74 11.40
N GLY A 137 2.66 10.21 10.20
CA GLY A 137 1.83 11.11 9.41
C GLY A 137 1.16 10.36 8.25
N ILE A 138 0.02 10.88 7.78
CA ILE A 138 -0.67 10.35 6.59
C ILE A 138 -0.75 11.49 5.57
N LYS A 139 -0.43 11.18 4.30
CA LYS A 139 -0.59 12.08 3.15
C LYS A 139 -1.39 11.40 2.06
N SER A 140 -2.23 12.15 1.38
CA SER A 140 -2.90 11.74 0.15
C SER A 140 -2.10 12.15 -1.09
N LEU A 141 -2.50 11.67 -2.28
CA LEU A 141 -1.96 12.14 -3.55
C LEU A 141 -2.16 13.66 -3.73
N ALA A 142 -3.30 14.20 -3.29
CA ALA A 142 -3.57 15.63 -3.33
C ALA A 142 -2.63 16.44 -2.41
N ASP A 143 -2.25 15.90 -1.25
CA ASP A 143 -1.26 16.54 -0.37
C ASP A 143 0.15 16.54 -1.00
N LEU A 144 0.50 15.52 -1.79
CA LEU A 144 1.79 15.47 -2.50
C LEU A 144 1.91 16.54 -3.57
N PHE A 145 0.81 16.85 -4.26
CA PHE A 145 0.74 17.92 -5.25
C PHE A 145 0.37 19.28 -4.66
N GLU A 146 0.23 19.37 -3.33
CA GLU A 146 -0.17 20.58 -2.60
C GLU A 146 -1.47 21.21 -3.14
N MET A 147 -2.44 20.38 -3.54
CA MET A 147 -3.65 20.84 -4.24
C MET A 147 -4.45 21.90 -3.47
N LYS A 148 -4.38 21.89 -2.14
CA LYS A 148 -4.98 22.92 -1.28
C LYS A 148 -4.51 24.35 -1.64
N ARG A 149 -3.27 24.52 -2.12
CA ARG A 149 -2.74 25.82 -2.57
C ARG A 149 -3.34 26.28 -3.91
N TYR A 150 -3.86 25.35 -4.69
CA TYR A 150 -4.38 25.59 -6.04
C TYR A 150 -5.89 25.47 -6.14
N LYS A 151 -6.59 25.18 -5.04
CA LYS A 151 -8.04 24.98 -5.00
C LYS A 151 -8.83 26.14 -5.62
N SER A 152 -8.46 27.38 -5.29
CA SER A 152 -9.09 28.57 -5.88
C SER A 152 -8.88 28.72 -7.38
N LYS A 153 -7.84 28.11 -7.96
CA LYS A 153 -7.57 28.12 -9.41
C LYS A 153 -8.29 26.99 -10.16
N LEU A 154 -8.62 25.90 -9.46
CA LEU A 154 -9.41 24.79 -10.01
C LEU A 154 -10.85 25.23 -10.31
N ASP A 155 -11.43 26.04 -9.42
CA ASP A 155 -12.80 26.55 -9.56
C ASP A 155 -12.95 27.55 -10.73
N GLN A 156 -11.84 28.08 -11.25
CA GLN A 156 -11.81 29.07 -12.33
C GLN A 156 -11.77 28.46 -13.74
N ASN A 157 -12.18 27.20 -13.93
CA ASN A 157 -12.21 26.52 -15.23
C ASN A 157 -10.88 26.55 -16.01
N HIS A 158 -9.74 26.59 -15.33
CA HIS A 158 -8.45 26.48 -16.01
C HIS A 158 -8.33 25.08 -16.64
N GLN A 159 -8.38 25.02 -17.97
CA GLN A 159 -8.24 23.79 -18.70
C GLN A 159 -6.75 23.42 -18.78
N PHE A 160 -6.30 22.59 -17.83
CA PHE A 160 -4.95 22.03 -17.89
C PHE A 160 -4.87 21.08 -19.10
N ASN A 161 -3.94 21.36 -20.03
CA ASN A 161 -3.69 20.53 -21.20
C ASN A 161 -2.90 19.26 -20.82
N ILE A 162 -3.49 18.44 -19.96
CA ILE A 162 -2.94 17.16 -19.51
C ILE A 162 -3.76 16.07 -20.18
N PRO A 163 -3.17 15.04 -20.80
CA PRO A 163 -3.93 13.96 -21.41
C PRO A 163 -4.92 13.31 -20.42
N PRO A 164 -6.10 12.86 -20.89
CA PRO A 164 -6.97 12.02 -20.08
C PRO A 164 -6.33 10.65 -19.84
N ILE A 165 -6.82 9.93 -18.83
CA ILE A 165 -6.41 8.55 -18.54
C ILE A 165 -7.57 7.59 -18.74
N ASP A 166 -7.25 6.33 -18.97
CA ASP A 166 -8.24 5.27 -19.13
C ASP A 166 -8.83 4.86 -17.76
N HIS A 167 -10.15 4.78 -17.71
CA HIS A 167 -10.93 4.23 -16.60
C HIS A 167 -11.62 2.95 -17.07
N HIS A 168 -11.28 1.82 -16.48
CA HIS A 168 -11.78 0.50 -16.92
C HIS A 168 -12.93 -0.03 -16.07
N VAL A 169 -13.13 0.50 -14.86
CA VAL A 169 -14.22 0.14 -13.95
C VAL A 169 -15.06 1.39 -13.69
N HIS A 170 -16.38 1.23 -13.66
CA HIS A 170 -17.28 2.35 -13.38
C HIS A 170 -17.21 2.72 -11.91
N THR A 171 -16.76 3.94 -11.63
CA THR A 171 -16.67 4.57 -10.29
C THR A 171 -16.98 6.06 -10.43
N GLN A 172 -17.36 6.70 -9.33
CA GLN A 172 -17.47 8.15 -9.24
C GLN A 172 -16.11 8.76 -8.93
N VAL A 173 -15.56 9.50 -9.89
CA VAL A 173 -14.28 10.20 -9.77
C VAL A 173 -14.48 11.68 -9.44
N THR A 174 -13.71 12.21 -8.49
CA THR A 174 -13.75 13.66 -8.20
C THR A 174 -12.80 14.41 -9.14
N VAL A 175 -13.10 15.68 -9.40
CA VAL A 175 -12.26 16.54 -10.26
C VAL A 175 -10.83 16.65 -9.74
N GLU A 176 -10.66 16.80 -8.42
CA GLU A 176 -9.36 16.90 -7.77
C GLU A 176 -8.55 15.60 -7.90
N ALA A 177 -9.14 14.46 -7.55
CA ALA A 177 -8.46 13.18 -7.64
C ALA A 177 -8.11 12.83 -9.10
N GLU A 178 -9.01 13.10 -10.04
CA GLU A 178 -8.76 12.87 -11.47
C GLU A 178 -7.62 13.73 -12.00
N LEU A 179 -7.58 15.01 -11.62
CA LEU A 179 -6.45 15.87 -11.97
C LEU A 179 -5.14 15.34 -11.39
N CYS A 180 -5.13 14.91 -10.14
CA CYS A 180 -3.95 14.31 -9.53
C CYS A 180 -3.47 13.04 -10.27
N ARG A 181 -4.39 12.14 -10.68
CA ARG A 181 -4.01 10.97 -11.48
C ARG A 181 -3.45 11.37 -12.84
N ARG A 182 -4.06 12.35 -13.51
CA ARG A 182 -3.60 12.84 -14.81
C ARG A 182 -2.21 13.47 -14.71
N ILE A 183 -1.95 14.30 -13.69
CA ILE A 183 -0.61 14.85 -13.41
C ILE A 183 0.40 13.73 -13.15
N LEU A 184 0.05 12.77 -12.28
CA LEU A 184 0.91 11.62 -11.97
C LEU A 184 1.28 10.84 -13.24
N MET A 185 0.30 10.51 -14.06
CA MET A 185 0.53 9.72 -15.27
C MET A 185 1.29 10.51 -16.32
N ALA A 186 0.94 11.78 -16.56
CA ALA A 186 1.66 12.61 -17.54
C ALA A 186 3.12 12.86 -17.14
N GLY A 187 3.39 13.07 -15.85
CA GLY A 187 4.73 13.44 -15.36
C GLY A 187 5.63 12.26 -14.99
N CYS A 188 5.07 11.10 -14.62
CA CYS A 188 5.85 10.05 -13.98
C CYS A 188 5.70 8.65 -14.60
N GLN A 189 4.76 8.42 -15.53
CA GLN A 189 4.59 7.10 -16.13
C GLN A 189 5.78 6.69 -17.01
N SER A 190 6.07 5.39 -17.04
CA SER A 190 6.98 4.82 -18.03
C SER A 190 6.30 4.65 -19.39
N TRP A 191 7.07 4.29 -20.42
CA TRP A 191 6.50 3.97 -21.73
C TRP A 191 5.61 2.71 -21.66
N ARG A 192 4.33 2.86 -22.02
CA ARG A 192 3.35 1.75 -22.05
C ARG A 192 3.80 0.63 -23.00
N SER A 193 4.41 0.98 -24.13
CA SER A 193 4.96 0.04 -25.10
C SER A 193 6.05 -0.84 -24.51
N SER A 194 6.89 -0.31 -23.61
CA SER A 194 7.93 -1.10 -22.95
C SER A 194 7.37 -2.17 -22.02
N LEU A 195 6.32 -1.86 -21.24
CA LEU A 195 5.66 -2.87 -20.41
C LEU A 195 4.99 -3.94 -21.29
N ARG A 196 4.30 -3.51 -22.35
CA ARG A 196 3.65 -4.43 -23.31
C ARG A 196 4.68 -5.36 -23.96
N ALA A 197 5.77 -4.82 -24.48
CA ALA A 197 6.83 -5.60 -25.12
C ALA A 197 7.43 -6.66 -24.18
N ARG A 198 7.65 -6.33 -22.90
CA ARG A 198 8.14 -7.29 -21.89
C ARG A 198 7.14 -8.40 -21.57
N ILE A 199 5.85 -8.08 -21.55
CA ILE A 199 4.79 -9.09 -21.38
C ILE A 199 4.75 -10.02 -22.59
N ASP A 200 4.79 -9.44 -23.79
CA ASP A 200 4.70 -10.19 -25.06
C ASP A 200 5.96 -11.05 -25.30
N SER A 201 7.14 -10.56 -24.90
CA SER A 201 8.40 -11.31 -24.93
C SER A 201 8.53 -12.34 -23.79
N GLN A 202 7.50 -12.52 -22.97
CA GLN A 202 7.46 -13.44 -21.83
C GLN A 202 8.61 -13.25 -20.81
N ASP A 203 9.00 -12.00 -20.52
CA ASP A 203 9.91 -11.70 -19.41
C ASP A 203 9.36 -12.29 -18.10
N ALA A 204 10.07 -13.26 -17.51
CA ALA A 204 9.55 -14.09 -16.42
C ALA A 204 9.03 -13.26 -15.24
N THR A 205 9.79 -12.24 -14.83
CA THR A 205 9.44 -11.37 -13.70
C THR A 205 8.21 -10.51 -14.01
N THR A 206 8.18 -9.83 -15.16
CA THR A 206 7.05 -8.98 -15.56
C THR A 206 5.78 -9.79 -15.76
N LEU A 207 5.90 -10.95 -16.41
CA LEU A 207 4.77 -11.80 -16.70
C LEU A 207 4.17 -12.39 -15.43
N ALA A 208 5.00 -12.81 -14.46
CA ALA A 208 4.54 -13.26 -13.15
C ALA A 208 3.80 -12.13 -12.42
N LEU A 209 4.35 -10.91 -12.41
CA LEU A 209 3.72 -9.73 -11.81
C LEU A 209 2.35 -9.44 -12.45
N TYR A 210 2.30 -9.39 -13.79
CA TYR A 210 1.08 -9.13 -14.55
C TYR A 210 -0.01 -10.18 -14.31
N ARG A 211 0.35 -11.47 -14.35
CA ARG A 211 -0.58 -12.57 -14.07
C ARG A 211 -1.10 -12.52 -12.64
N GLY A 212 -0.23 -12.19 -11.69
CA GLY A 212 -0.61 -12.03 -10.31
C GLY A 212 -1.62 -10.89 -10.12
N PHE A 213 -1.36 -9.70 -10.68
CA PHE A 213 -2.28 -8.56 -10.60
C PHE A 213 -3.62 -8.88 -11.27
N SER A 214 -3.59 -9.57 -12.41
CA SER A 214 -4.80 -10.00 -13.11
C SER A 214 -5.65 -10.95 -12.25
N ARG A 215 -5.02 -11.91 -11.56
CA ARG A 215 -5.72 -12.81 -10.62
C ARG A 215 -6.25 -12.05 -9.40
N PHE A 216 -5.46 -11.14 -8.85
CA PHE A 216 -5.86 -10.30 -7.74
C PHE A 216 -7.09 -9.46 -8.09
N MET A 217 -7.09 -8.80 -9.25
CA MET A 217 -8.22 -7.99 -9.72
C MET A 217 -9.46 -8.81 -10.07
N LEU A 218 -9.27 -10.03 -10.56
CA LEU A 218 -10.40 -10.94 -10.80
C LEU A 218 -11.13 -11.32 -9.51
N GLU A 219 -10.41 -11.41 -8.39
CA GLU A 219 -11.00 -11.61 -7.08
C GLU A 219 -11.56 -10.30 -6.51
N ASP A 220 -10.81 -9.20 -6.55
CA ASP A 220 -11.21 -7.93 -5.94
C ASP A 220 -12.48 -7.34 -6.57
N LEU A 221 -12.60 -7.47 -7.89
CA LEU A 221 -13.76 -7.01 -8.63
C LEU A 221 -14.87 -8.06 -8.75
N GLU A 222 -14.79 -9.22 -8.07
CA GLU A 222 -15.78 -10.30 -8.26
C GLU A 222 -17.22 -9.88 -7.93
N LEU A 223 -17.38 -9.10 -6.85
CA LEU A 223 -18.69 -8.68 -6.34
C LEU A 223 -19.12 -7.28 -6.79
N HIS A 224 -18.28 -6.58 -7.55
CA HIS A 224 -18.56 -5.21 -7.95
C HIS A 224 -19.81 -5.14 -8.87
N PRO A 225 -20.73 -4.16 -8.72
CA PRO A 225 -21.97 -4.12 -9.49
C PRO A 225 -21.78 -4.16 -11.01
N PHE A 226 -20.74 -3.48 -11.51
CA PHE A 226 -20.39 -3.44 -12.93
C PHE A 226 -19.91 -4.78 -13.49
N THR A 227 -19.29 -5.63 -12.67
CA THR A 227 -18.61 -6.86 -13.10
C THR A 227 -19.42 -8.12 -12.79
N ARG A 228 -20.32 -8.06 -11.81
CA ARG A 228 -21.16 -9.19 -11.38
C ARG A 228 -22.08 -9.70 -12.50
N SER A 229 -22.52 -8.82 -13.40
CA SER A 229 -23.35 -9.18 -14.57
C SER A 229 -22.54 -9.72 -15.74
N LEU A 230 -21.21 -9.63 -15.70
CA LEU A 230 -20.34 -10.07 -16.79
C LEU A 230 -20.07 -11.58 -16.72
N SER A 231 -20.04 -12.25 -17.88
CA SER A 231 -19.53 -13.62 -17.98
C SER A 231 -18.09 -13.73 -17.44
N ARG A 232 -17.69 -14.91 -16.97
CA ARG A 232 -16.35 -15.15 -16.42
C ARG A 232 -15.22 -14.80 -17.40
N SER A 233 -15.43 -15.02 -18.71
CA SER A 233 -14.47 -14.64 -19.76
C SER A 233 -14.29 -13.11 -19.86
N LYS A 234 -15.41 -12.36 -19.84
CA LYS A 234 -15.39 -10.89 -19.82
C LYS A 234 -14.72 -10.34 -18.55
N GLN A 235 -14.99 -10.94 -17.38
CA GLN A 235 -14.33 -10.56 -16.12
C GLN A 235 -12.80 -10.76 -16.19
N LYS A 236 -12.34 -11.90 -16.72
CA LYS A 236 -10.90 -12.15 -16.92
C LYS A 236 -10.25 -11.12 -17.85
N LYS A 237 -10.92 -10.78 -18.97
CA LYS A 237 -10.42 -9.77 -19.92
C LYS A 237 -10.35 -8.38 -19.30
N LEU A 238 -11.36 -7.99 -18.51
CA LEU A 238 -11.36 -6.73 -17.78
C LEU A 238 -10.25 -6.70 -16.73
N SER A 239 -10.13 -7.74 -15.91
CA SER A 239 -9.11 -7.84 -14.86
C SER A 239 -7.69 -7.75 -15.43
N ALA A 240 -7.47 -8.32 -16.62
CA ALA A 240 -6.21 -8.21 -17.34
C ALA A 240 -5.90 -6.79 -17.84
N LYS A 241 -6.91 -6.01 -18.23
CA LYS A 241 -6.74 -4.59 -18.59
C LYS A 241 -6.43 -3.75 -17.36
N VAL A 242 -7.22 -3.91 -16.30
CA VAL A 242 -7.03 -3.20 -15.03
C VAL A 242 -5.65 -3.51 -14.43
N ALA A 243 -5.20 -4.76 -14.47
CA ALA A 243 -3.88 -5.16 -14.01
C ALA A 243 -2.74 -4.44 -14.74
N PHE A 244 -2.90 -4.17 -16.05
CA PHE A 244 -1.92 -3.40 -16.81
C PHE A 244 -1.86 -1.95 -16.30
N GLU A 245 -3.01 -1.30 -16.12
CA GLU A 245 -3.07 0.05 -15.56
C GLU A 245 -2.52 0.14 -14.14
N MET A 246 -2.82 -0.83 -13.28
CA MET A 246 -2.26 -0.87 -11.92
C MET A 246 -0.74 -0.92 -11.93
N ILE A 247 -0.12 -1.71 -12.79
CA ILE A 247 1.35 -1.78 -12.90
C ILE A 247 1.90 -0.43 -13.39
N MET A 248 1.28 0.15 -14.41
CA MET A 248 1.69 1.47 -14.94
C MET A 248 1.59 2.57 -13.88
N ARG A 249 0.47 2.63 -13.16
CA ARG A 249 0.23 3.62 -12.09
C ARG A 249 1.13 3.39 -10.88
N ASN A 250 1.39 2.14 -10.48
CA ASN A 250 2.33 1.83 -9.41
C ASN A 250 3.76 2.25 -9.78
N GLN A 251 4.19 2.02 -11.02
CA GLN A 251 5.49 2.51 -11.49
C GLN A 251 5.55 4.04 -11.50
N ALA A 252 4.51 4.71 -12.02
CA ALA A 252 4.42 6.16 -12.01
C ALA A 252 4.49 6.73 -10.59
N TYR A 253 3.73 6.14 -9.66
CA TYR A 253 3.72 6.52 -8.27
C TYR A 253 5.09 6.28 -7.60
N SER A 254 5.73 5.15 -7.93
CA SER A 254 7.08 4.86 -7.46
C SER A 254 8.10 5.88 -7.94
N ASN A 255 7.97 6.40 -9.17
CA ASN A 255 8.83 7.44 -9.72
C ASN A 255 8.55 8.80 -9.06
N LEU A 256 7.27 9.16 -8.83
CA LEU A 256 6.91 10.37 -8.10
C LEU A 256 7.51 10.37 -6.68
N MET A 257 7.44 9.24 -5.98
CA MET A 257 8.02 9.10 -4.65
C MET A 257 9.54 9.29 -4.65
N GLU A 258 10.23 8.83 -5.70
CA GLU A 258 11.66 9.02 -5.84
C GLU A 258 12.03 10.49 -6.10
N LEU A 259 11.20 11.20 -6.88
CA LEU A 259 11.38 12.62 -7.15
C LEU A 259 11.15 13.48 -5.90
N LEU A 260 10.06 13.23 -5.16
CA LEU A 260 9.68 14.04 -4.00
C LEU A 260 10.47 13.69 -2.74
N TYR A 261 10.85 12.41 -2.58
CA TYR A 261 11.45 11.87 -1.36
C TYR A 261 12.73 11.04 -1.65
N PRO A 262 13.73 11.59 -2.34
CA PRO A 262 14.89 10.83 -2.85
C PRO A 262 15.72 10.14 -1.76
N ASN A 263 15.76 10.73 -0.56
CA ASN A 263 16.54 10.23 0.57
C ASN A 263 15.71 9.49 1.62
N HIS A 264 14.37 9.51 1.53
CA HIS A 264 13.55 8.79 2.51
C HIS A 264 13.78 7.28 2.37
N ILE A 265 13.73 6.58 3.50
CA ILE A 265 13.75 5.13 3.52
C ILE A 265 12.43 4.63 2.96
N ARG A 266 12.46 3.97 1.78
CA ARG A 266 11.24 3.53 1.09
C ARG A 266 10.79 2.16 1.61
N LEU A 267 9.70 2.16 2.35
CA LEU A 267 9.02 0.97 2.82
C LEU A 267 7.96 0.52 1.80
N SER A 268 7.55 -0.74 1.88
CA SER A 268 6.57 -1.33 0.96
C SER A 268 5.75 -2.42 1.63
N ILE A 269 4.49 -2.55 1.24
CA ILE A 269 3.61 -3.68 1.61
C ILE A 269 3.67 -4.84 0.61
N HIS A 270 4.46 -4.68 -0.45
CA HIS A 270 4.74 -5.73 -1.41
C HIS A 270 6.01 -6.49 -1.01
N ALA A 271 6.04 -7.78 -1.33
CA ALA A 271 7.25 -8.57 -1.17
C ALA A 271 8.30 -8.09 -2.18
N HIS A 272 9.38 -7.48 -1.68
CA HIS A 272 10.58 -7.19 -2.46
C HIS A 272 11.71 -8.11 -2.03
N ASN A 273 12.72 -8.25 -2.87
CA ASN A 273 13.97 -8.91 -2.51
C ASN A 273 14.78 -8.11 -1.47
N ASN A 274 14.29 -6.96 -0.98
CA ASN A 274 14.96 -6.11 0.01
C ASN A 274 16.39 -5.69 -0.36
N ALA A 275 16.78 -5.70 -1.64
CA ALA A 275 18.10 -5.25 -2.09
C ALA A 275 18.25 -3.70 -2.10
N GLY A 276 17.16 -2.97 -1.83
CA GLY A 276 17.01 -1.54 -2.10
C GLY A 276 16.47 -1.28 -3.53
N PRO A 277 15.88 -0.10 -3.79
CA PRO A 277 15.64 0.99 -2.85
C PRO A 277 14.41 0.76 -1.94
N LYS A 278 13.57 -0.25 -2.22
CA LYS A 278 12.33 -0.54 -1.50
C LYS A 278 12.48 -1.75 -0.58
N PHE A 279 11.96 -1.63 0.64
CA PHE A 279 12.01 -2.67 1.67
C PHE A 279 10.61 -3.11 2.08
N GLY A 280 10.32 -4.40 1.91
CA GLY A 280 9.05 -5.01 2.31
C GLY A 280 8.90 -5.04 3.83
N ILE A 281 7.72 -4.71 4.35
CA ILE A 281 7.44 -4.71 5.79
C ILE A 281 6.22 -5.55 6.17
N GLN A 282 6.25 -6.11 7.38
CA GLN A 282 5.11 -6.76 8.02
C GLN A 282 4.35 -5.76 8.87
N LEU A 283 3.09 -5.52 8.53
CA LEU A 283 2.20 -4.64 9.29
C LEU A 283 1.61 -5.31 10.53
N PHE A 284 1.51 -6.63 10.53
CA PHE A 284 1.06 -7.41 11.67
C PHE A 284 2.25 -7.98 12.42
N ASP A 285 2.15 -8.05 13.74
CA ASP A 285 3.18 -8.65 14.56
C ASP A 285 3.10 -10.18 14.51
N PRO A 286 4.10 -10.88 13.93
CA PRO A 286 4.06 -12.34 13.83
C PRO A 286 4.04 -13.03 15.21
N ALA A 287 4.46 -12.35 16.28
CA ALA A 287 4.40 -12.91 17.64
C ALA A 287 2.97 -13.05 18.18
N VAL A 288 2.04 -12.19 17.74
CA VAL A 288 0.67 -12.13 18.27
C VAL A 288 -0.43 -12.19 17.20
N VAL A 289 -0.07 -12.14 15.92
CA VAL A 289 -0.98 -12.20 14.78
C VAL A 289 -0.50 -13.21 13.74
N ARG A 290 -1.34 -14.17 13.37
CA ARG A 290 -1.03 -15.15 12.32
C ARG A 290 -1.93 -14.98 11.10
N ALA A 291 -1.35 -14.84 9.92
CA ALA A 291 -2.12 -14.81 8.68
C ALA A 291 -2.38 -16.23 8.17
N VAL A 292 -3.64 -16.59 7.96
CA VAL A 292 -4.08 -17.96 7.62
C VAL A 292 -5.09 -17.97 6.49
N GLN A 293 -5.08 -19.02 5.67
CA GLN A 293 -6.04 -19.16 4.56
C GLN A 293 -7.43 -19.60 5.03
N SER A 294 -7.48 -20.39 6.11
CA SER A 294 -8.69 -20.91 6.75
C SER A 294 -8.48 -20.91 8.27
N LEU A 295 -9.56 -21.03 9.04
CA LEU A 295 -9.50 -21.11 10.51
C LEU A 295 -9.36 -22.56 11.03
N SER A 296 -9.09 -23.53 10.15
CA SER A 296 -8.89 -24.93 10.52
C SER A 296 -7.54 -25.13 11.25
N PRO A 297 -7.42 -26.06 12.22
CA PRO A 297 -6.16 -26.34 12.93
C PRO A 297 -4.99 -26.70 12.00
N SER A 298 -5.27 -27.31 10.85
CA SER A 298 -4.32 -27.67 9.80
C SER A 298 -4.15 -26.60 8.71
N SER A 299 -4.61 -25.36 8.96
CA SER A 299 -4.55 -24.30 7.95
C SER A 299 -3.11 -23.97 7.61
N ASN A 300 -2.78 -24.00 6.33
CA ASN A 300 -1.51 -23.46 5.87
C ASN A 300 -1.46 -21.95 6.16
N PRO A 301 -0.28 -21.42 6.53
CA PRO A 301 -0.06 -19.99 6.57
C PRO A 301 -0.52 -19.36 5.26
N MET A 302 -0.99 -18.12 5.33
CA MET A 302 -1.28 -17.35 4.13
C MET A 302 0.05 -17.07 3.41
N ALA A 303 0.49 -18.01 2.59
CA ALA A 303 1.66 -17.85 1.76
C ALA A 303 1.41 -16.70 0.79
N CYS A 304 2.45 -15.89 0.54
CA CYS A 304 2.46 -14.89 -0.52
C CYS A 304 2.43 -15.62 -1.88
N ARG A 305 1.28 -16.19 -2.25
CA ARG A 305 1.10 -16.92 -3.53
C ARG A 305 1.27 -15.90 -4.66
N GLY A 306 2.46 -15.89 -5.27
CA GLY A 306 2.74 -15.12 -6.48
C GLY A 306 3.15 -13.67 -6.24
N LEU A 307 4.13 -13.45 -5.35
CA LEU A 307 4.97 -12.23 -5.29
C LEU A 307 4.29 -10.91 -4.92
N LEU A 308 2.96 -10.85 -4.79
CA LEU A 308 2.30 -9.56 -4.76
C LEU A 308 2.19 -8.95 -3.37
N HIS A 309 1.42 -9.54 -2.46
CA HIS A 309 1.01 -8.82 -1.24
C HIS A 309 1.35 -9.61 0.02
N ILE A 310 2.08 -8.94 0.92
CA ILE A 310 2.12 -9.28 2.34
C ILE A 310 0.68 -9.09 2.87
N PRO A 311 0.19 -9.90 3.82
CA PRO A 311 -1.14 -9.72 4.38
C PRO A 311 -1.36 -8.29 4.86
N THR A 312 -2.35 -7.62 4.27
CA THR A 312 -2.66 -6.20 4.51
C THR A 312 -4.04 -6.06 5.15
N PRO A 313 -4.22 -5.07 6.05
CA PRO A 313 -5.50 -4.80 6.72
C PRO A 313 -6.69 -4.58 5.77
N TRP A 314 -6.45 -3.95 4.63
CA TRP A 314 -7.52 -3.58 3.71
C TRP A 314 -7.97 -4.68 2.74
N HIS A 315 -7.33 -5.85 2.81
CA HIS A 315 -7.71 -7.04 2.02
C HIS A 315 -8.11 -8.23 2.88
N ASN A 316 -8.15 -8.06 4.20
CA ASN A 316 -8.38 -9.12 5.16
C ASN A 316 -9.18 -8.57 6.35
N SER A 317 -9.53 -9.46 7.26
CA SER A 317 -10.20 -9.17 8.53
C SER A 317 -9.41 -9.80 9.67
N VAL A 318 -9.44 -9.14 10.83
CA VAL A 318 -8.85 -9.69 12.06
C VAL A 318 -9.88 -10.52 12.79
N VAL A 319 -9.52 -11.75 13.13
CA VAL A 319 -10.35 -12.72 13.83
C VAL A 319 -9.71 -13.09 15.15
N ARG A 320 -10.52 -13.20 16.19
CA ARG A 320 -10.08 -13.73 17.48
C ARG A 320 -10.87 -15.01 17.77
N VAL A 321 -10.14 -16.10 17.97
CA VAL A 321 -10.73 -17.36 18.44
C VAL A 321 -10.85 -17.26 19.96
N VAL A 322 -11.98 -17.71 20.51
CA VAL A 322 -12.20 -17.76 21.96
C VAL A 322 -11.07 -18.56 22.61
N ASP A 323 -10.57 -18.10 23.75
CA ASP A 323 -9.46 -18.69 24.51
C ASP A 323 -8.08 -18.67 23.81
N SER A 324 -7.96 -18.05 22.62
CA SER A 324 -6.67 -17.84 21.98
C SER A 324 -6.04 -16.51 22.37
N ASN A 325 -4.75 -16.57 22.72
CA ASN A 325 -3.90 -15.39 22.96
C ASN A 325 -3.38 -14.76 21.67
N ILE A 326 -3.60 -15.40 20.52
CA ILE A 326 -3.22 -14.89 19.21
C ILE A 326 -4.44 -14.47 18.41
N SER A 327 -4.28 -13.42 17.62
CA SER A 327 -5.26 -13.03 16.60
C SER A 327 -4.90 -13.65 15.26
N TYR A 328 -5.88 -13.83 14.40
CA TYR A 328 -5.71 -14.34 13.05
C TYR A 328 -6.07 -13.26 12.04
N VAL A 329 -5.39 -13.26 10.89
CA VAL A 329 -5.73 -12.44 9.74
C VAL A 329 -6.13 -13.35 8.60
N THR A 330 -7.37 -13.22 8.16
CA THR A 330 -7.92 -14.03 7.06
C THR A 330 -8.99 -13.26 6.29
N LYS A 331 -9.47 -13.81 5.18
CA LYS A 331 -10.56 -13.20 4.40
C LYS A 331 -11.87 -13.32 5.18
N ALA A 332 -12.70 -12.28 5.15
CA ALA A 332 -13.99 -12.24 5.87
C ALA A 332 -14.89 -13.46 5.59
N LYS A 333 -14.88 -14.01 4.36
CA LYS A 333 -15.66 -15.21 4.02
C LYS A 333 -15.28 -16.44 4.85
N ALA A 334 -14.00 -16.61 5.19
CA ALA A 334 -13.53 -17.76 5.96
C ALA A 334 -14.02 -17.78 7.42
N VAL A 335 -14.72 -16.73 7.86
CA VAL A 335 -15.38 -16.63 9.17
C VAL A 335 -16.89 -16.87 9.05
N ARG A 336 -17.46 -16.61 7.86
CA ARG A 336 -18.90 -16.77 7.60
C ARG A 336 -19.24 -18.16 7.09
N ASP A 337 -18.30 -18.78 6.38
CA ASP A 337 -18.28 -20.19 6.01
C ASP A 337 -17.82 -21.03 7.21
#